data_AF-A0A7C4C5E0-F1
#
_entry.id   AF-A0A7C4C5E0-F1
#
_cell.length_a   1.000
_cell.length_b   1.000
_cell.length_c   1.000
_cell.angle_alpha   90.00
_cell.angle_beta   90.00
_cell.angle_gamma   90.00
#
_symmetry.space_group_name_H-M   'P 1'
#
loop_
_entity.id
_entity.type
_entity.pdbx_description
1 polymer ?
#
loop_
_entity_poly.entity_id
_entity_poly.type
_entity_poly.pdbx_seq_one_letter_code
_entity_poly.pdbx_strand_id
1 'polypeptide(L)'
;MNTHDDSSQIYGQIYELLFSLTDFNNELDIDLLNSNRIIDIYIKLLKNLELLQVAKNKLLRYHILTYKFATNHENYKEYKHDIYSYKSFIRSRQLTRKANIDRIRCAIASHKIAVGHINENYEVSCSNQGCSFSSKLEVFLKTDKCPRCGFPLNIIRNPKSVSRIDIIKYLPYSGNYLDIATKFNSHQRWAYSEILRLLKLEERRVLTSASIILKMVENGKIIRKRVKVELERKDFRLCEEKIIEIFGQNARIEKITWHKSKPILINDKYVRQSLAIAYVRFVDALLSKYNITSEDIYKKLPIYLISYDLSLFLLMKTEYERSTSIGPFPHMISRPSINQIKKLTSTLRWSDIAIIVSNLGICKWKLTQQSIVLKEAMEKLLRGSNSIFGVIPSTAMIAALIYLTSNLSLSHVSDMFNESIAMIINALTRLKIYGIEKYLTEEQKSKLNIVPEAESEKAKLFLKKLMCNS
;
A
#
# COMPACT_ATOMS: atom_id res chain seq x y z
N MET A 1 29.80 -30.13 18.32
CA MET A 1 29.27 -30.91 17.18
C MET A 1 27.73 -31.01 17.12
N ASN A 2 26.95 -30.53 18.12
CA ASN A 2 25.47 -30.65 18.12
C ASN A 2 24.68 -29.59 17.31
N THR A 3 25.31 -28.57 16.73
CA THR A 3 24.60 -27.49 16.00
C THR A 3 24.27 -27.83 14.55
N HIS A 4 24.83 -28.92 14.02
CA HIS A 4 24.66 -29.29 12.61
C HIS A 4 23.31 -29.96 12.34
N ASP A 5 22.84 -30.79 13.29
CA ASP A 5 21.62 -31.60 13.14
C ASP A 5 20.33 -30.76 13.22
N ASP A 6 20.26 -29.84 14.19
CA ASP A 6 19.15 -28.89 14.33
C ASP A 6 18.96 -28.01 13.09
N SER A 7 20.05 -27.69 12.39
CA SER A 7 19.98 -26.83 11.22
C SER A 7 19.29 -27.53 10.04
N SER A 8 19.65 -28.78 9.75
CA SER A 8 19.03 -29.60 8.69
C SER A 8 17.54 -29.79 8.94
N GLN A 9 17.16 -30.07 10.19
CA GLN A 9 15.77 -30.28 10.57
C GLN A 9 14.93 -29.02 10.35
N ILE A 10 15.44 -27.84 10.71
CA ILE A 10 14.73 -26.56 10.50
C ILE A 10 14.57 -26.26 9.00
N TYR A 11 15.58 -26.52 8.17
CA TYR A 11 15.45 -26.32 6.72
C TYR A 11 14.46 -27.32 6.10
N GLY A 12 14.42 -28.56 6.58
CA GLY A 12 13.44 -29.57 6.17
C GLY A 12 12.01 -29.13 6.48
N GLN A 13 11.73 -28.74 7.73
CA GLN A 13 10.42 -28.22 8.15
C GLN A 13 9.96 -27.01 7.33
N ILE A 14 10.89 -26.14 6.97
CA ILE A 14 10.60 -24.95 6.16
C ILE A 14 10.32 -25.32 4.71
N TYR A 15 11.05 -26.29 4.17
CA TYR A 15 10.79 -26.79 2.83
C TYR A 15 9.41 -27.43 2.75
N GLU A 16 9.05 -28.28 3.72
CA GLU A 16 7.72 -28.88 3.84
C GLU A 16 6.62 -27.82 3.98
N LEU A 17 6.83 -26.78 4.80
CA LEU A 17 5.90 -25.67 4.91
C LEU A 17 5.73 -24.93 3.57
N LEU A 18 6.82 -24.64 2.85
CA LEU A 18 6.72 -23.96 1.56
C LEU A 18 6.10 -24.85 0.47
N PHE A 19 6.26 -26.16 0.57
CA PHE A 19 5.67 -27.14 -0.34
C PHE A 19 4.17 -27.31 -0.07
N SER A 20 3.72 -27.38 1.18
CA SER A 20 2.27 -27.40 1.45
C SER A 20 1.55 -26.13 0.96
N LEU A 21 2.27 -24.99 0.90
CA LEU A 21 1.75 -23.75 0.34
C LEU A 21 1.67 -23.74 -1.19
N THR A 22 2.32 -24.67 -1.92
CA THR A 22 2.04 -24.80 -3.37
C THR A 22 0.65 -25.37 -3.62
N ASP A 23 0.20 -26.30 -2.77
CA ASP A 23 -1.11 -26.92 -2.91
C ASP A 23 -2.24 -25.94 -2.56
N PHE A 24 -2.01 -25.07 -1.58
CA PHE A 24 -2.93 -23.97 -1.26
C PHE A 24 -3.23 -23.06 -2.47
N ASN A 25 -2.28 -22.90 -3.39
CA ASN A 25 -2.50 -22.11 -4.60
C ASN A 25 -3.47 -22.79 -5.59
N ASN A 26 -3.49 -24.13 -5.59
CA ASN A 26 -4.39 -24.92 -6.41
C ASN A 26 -5.79 -25.04 -5.78
N GLU A 27 -5.89 -24.95 -4.45
CA GLU A 27 -7.18 -24.88 -3.72
C GLU A 27 -7.94 -23.57 -3.96
N LEU A 28 -7.24 -22.50 -4.38
CA LEU A 28 -7.82 -21.19 -4.68
C LEU A 28 -8.47 -21.18 -6.09
N ASP A 29 -9.54 -21.97 -6.26
CA ASP A 29 -10.32 -21.96 -7.49
C ASP A 29 -11.31 -20.78 -7.56
N ILE A 30 -11.76 -20.45 -8.77
CA ILE A 30 -12.23 -19.11 -9.20
C ILE A 30 -13.74 -18.91 -9.01
N ASP A 31 -14.52 -19.97 -8.82
CA ASP A 31 -15.97 -19.89 -8.63
C ASP A 31 -16.38 -19.52 -7.20
N LEU A 32 -15.44 -18.99 -6.43
CA LEU A 32 -15.30 -19.29 -5.01
C LEU A 32 -15.19 -18.00 -4.18
N LEU A 33 -16.24 -17.20 -4.25
CA LEU A 33 -16.50 -16.11 -3.31
C LEU A 33 -17.92 -16.21 -2.73
N ASN A 34 -18.38 -17.43 -2.44
CA ASN A 34 -19.45 -17.62 -1.46
C ASN A 34 -18.92 -17.17 -0.09
N SER A 35 -19.75 -16.46 0.68
CA SER A 35 -19.39 -15.85 1.97
C SER A 35 -18.61 -16.79 2.90
N ASN A 36 -19.04 -18.04 3.02
CA ASN A 36 -18.44 -19.00 3.95
C ASN A 36 -17.02 -19.42 3.53
N ARG A 37 -16.78 -19.67 2.24
CA ARG A 37 -15.46 -20.08 1.75
C ARG A 37 -14.42 -18.96 1.87
N ILE A 38 -14.86 -17.69 1.83
CA ILE A 38 -13.98 -16.53 2.06
C ILE A 38 -13.45 -16.50 3.49
N ILE A 39 -14.27 -16.85 4.49
CA ILE A 39 -13.82 -16.94 5.89
C ILE A 39 -12.72 -17.98 6.02
N ASP A 40 -12.95 -19.18 5.49
CA ASP A 40 -12.00 -20.29 5.57
C ASP A 40 -10.66 -19.91 4.93
N ILE A 41 -10.71 -19.32 3.73
CA ILE A 41 -9.51 -18.82 3.02
C ILE A 41 -8.81 -17.75 3.86
N TYR A 42 -9.56 -16.79 4.41
CA TYR A 42 -9.00 -15.69 5.20
C TYR A 42 -8.30 -16.21 6.46
N ILE A 43 -8.93 -17.13 7.20
CA ILE A 43 -8.35 -17.76 8.38
C ILE A 43 -7.10 -18.58 8.02
N LYS A 44 -7.15 -19.38 6.95
CA LYS A 44 -5.98 -20.11 6.43
C LYS A 44 -4.83 -19.16 6.09
N LEU A 45 -5.09 -18.05 5.41
CA LEU A 45 -4.09 -17.04 5.06
C LEU A 45 -3.40 -16.45 6.30
N LEU A 46 -4.16 -16.14 7.35
CA LEU A 46 -3.61 -15.59 8.59
C LEU A 46 -2.78 -16.61 9.36
N LYS A 47 -3.25 -17.86 9.47
CA LYS A 47 -2.48 -18.97 10.08
C LYS A 47 -1.17 -19.20 9.33
N ASN A 48 -1.21 -19.28 8.00
CA ASN A 48 -0.02 -19.44 7.17
C ASN A 48 0.95 -18.27 7.34
N LEU A 49 0.42 -17.03 7.40
CA LEU A 49 1.23 -15.84 7.61
C LEU A 49 1.95 -15.86 8.97
N GLU A 50 1.30 -16.34 10.03
CA GLU A 50 1.91 -16.53 11.35
C GLU A 50 3.04 -17.57 11.31
N LEU A 51 2.78 -18.74 10.74
CA LEU A 51 3.78 -19.80 10.58
C LEU A 51 5.00 -19.33 9.79
N LEU A 52 4.78 -18.62 8.68
CA LEU A 52 5.85 -18.04 7.86
C LEU A 52 6.66 -17.00 8.62
N GLN A 53 6.04 -16.18 9.47
CA GLN A 53 6.74 -15.21 10.31
C GLN A 53 7.62 -15.90 11.35
N VAL A 54 7.11 -16.95 12.00
CA VAL A 54 7.89 -17.79 12.92
C VAL A 54 9.07 -18.42 12.19
N ALA A 55 8.85 -19.02 11.02
CA ALA A 55 9.90 -19.62 10.19
C ALA A 55 10.98 -18.60 9.78
N LYS A 56 10.57 -17.40 9.34
CA LYS A 56 11.48 -16.30 9.01
C LYS A 56 12.36 -15.92 10.20
N ASN A 57 11.75 -15.78 11.38
CA ASN A 57 12.47 -15.37 12.59
C ASN A 57 13.45 -16.45 13.05
N LYS A 58 13.06 -17.74 12.97
CA LYS A 58 13.96 -18.86 13.21
C LYS A 58 15.16 -18.81 12.26
N LEU A 59 14.94 -18.73 10.94
CA LEU A 59 16.03 -18.68 9.95
C LEU A 59 16.98 -17.51 10.14
N LEU A 60 16.46 -16.31 10.42
CA LEU A 60 17.30 -15.13 10.60
C LEU A 60 18.26 -15.29 11.79
N ARG A 61 17.82 -15.93 12.90
CA ARG A 61 18.68 -16.23 14.05
C ARG A 61 19.82 -17.17 13.66
N TYR A 62 19.54 -18.26 12.93
CA TYR A 62 20.56 -19.21 12.48
C TYR A 62 21.51 -18.66 11.40
N HIS A 63 21.03 -17.77 10.54
CA HIS A 63 21.85 -17.13 9.50
C HIS A 63 22.89 -16.18 10.10
N ILE A 64 22.58 -15.47 11.19
CA ILE A 64 23.53 -14.58 11.87
C ILE A 64 24.65 -15.37 12.54
N LEU A 65 24.32 -16.51 13.17
CA LEU A 65 25.29 -17.34 13.89
C LEU A 65 26.35 -17.96 12.96
N THR A 66 25.97 -18.32 11.73
CA THR A 66 26.91 -18.94 10.77
C THR A 66 27.86 -17.97 10.08
N TYR A 67 27.56 -16.67 10.08
CA TYR A 67 28.44 -15.64 9.51
C TYR A 67 29.70 -15.39 10.35
N LYS A 68 29.64 -15.61 11.67
CA LYS A 68 30.78 -15.45 12.57
C LYS A 68 31.86 -16.53 12.41
N PHE A 69 31.50 -17.72 11.93
CA PHE A 69 32.45 -18.84 11.81
C PHE A 69 33.26 -18.82 10.51
N ALA A 70 32.77 -18.17 9.44
CA ALA A 70 33.41 -18.21 8.13
C ALA A 70 34.60 -17.24 7.96
N THR A 71 34.73 -16.22 8.83
CA THR A 71 35.73 -15.15 8.69
C THR A 71 37.03 -15.40 9.45
N ASN A 72 37.13 -16.44 10.27
CA ASN A 72 38.24 -16.61 11.23
C ASN A 72 39.28 -17.70 10.87
N HIS A 73 39.29 -18.24 9.65
CA HIS A 73 40.23 -19.30 9.26
C HIS A 73 41.17 -18.83 8.12
N GLU A 74 42.22 -18.09 8.47
CA GLU A 74 43.25 -17.63 7.52
C GLU A 74 44.52 -18.51 7.47
N ASN A 75 44.71 -19.48 8.37
CA ASN A 75 45.98 -20.22 8.49
C ASN A 75 45.88 -21.70 8.10
N TYR A 76 45.74 -22.04 6.82
CA TYR A 76 46.09 -23.39 6.31
C TYR A 76 46.55 -23.32 4.84
N LYS A 77 47.87 -23.36 4.61
CA LYS A 77 48.49 -23.33 3.26
C LYS A 77 48.59 -24.71 2.59
N GLU A 78 48.41 -25.81 3.32
CA GLU A 78 48.67 -27.18 2.81
C GLU A 78 47.48 -27.89 2.14
N TYR A 79 46.24 -27.39 2.28
CA TYR A 79 45.03 -28.08 1.78
C TYR A 79 44.26 -27.28 0.74
N LYS A 80 44.94 -26.68 -0.26
CA LYS A 80 44.29 -25.80 -1.25
C LYS A 80 43.09 -26.44 -1.96
N HIS A 81 43.17 -27.70 -2.39
CA HIS A 81 42.07 -28.38 -3.10
C HIS A 81 40.87 -28.66 -2.19
N ASP A 82 41.09 -29.13 -0.97
CA ASP A 82 40.01 -29.37 0.01
C ASP A 82 39.38 -28.06 0.48
N ILE A 83 40.17 -26.99 0.58
CA ILE A 83 39.67 -25.64 0.85
C ILE A 83 38.77 -25.13 -0.27
N TYR A 84 39.06 -25.42 -1.55
CA TYR A 84 38.18 -25.03 -2.67
C TYR A 84 36.87 -25.81 -2.66
N SER A 85 36.91 -27.13 -2.45
CA SER A 85 35.73 -27.98 -2.31
C SER A 85 34.88 -27.57 -1.10
N TYR A 86 35.52 -27.29 0.03
CA TYR A 86 34.87 -26.82 1.26
C TYR A 86 34.29 -25.41 1.12
N LYS A 87 35.00 -24.47 0.45
CA LYS A 87 34.48 -23.14 0.11
C LYS A 87 33.29 -23.24 -0.85
N SER A 88 33.36 -24.11 -1.85
CA SER A 88 32.24 -24.37 -2.78
C SER A 88 31.03 -24.93 -2.04
N PHE A 89 31.24 -25.90 -1.15
CA PHE A 89 30.21 -26.49 -0.30
C PHE A 89 29.55 -25.44 0.62
N ILE A 90 30.33 -24.61 1.29
CA ILE A 90 29.81 -23.52 2.13
C ILE A 90 29.02 -22.52 1.28
N ARG A 91 29.54 -22.11 0.12
CA ARG A 91 28.86 -21.17 -0.78
C ARG A 91 27.54 -21.75 -1.29
N SER A 92 27.51 -23.01 -1.70
CA SER A 92 26.28 -23.71 -2.11
C SER A 92 25.24 -23.68 -0.99
N ARG A 93 25.63 -24.06 0.23
CA ARG A 93 24.74 -24.05 1.39
C ARG A 93 24.25 -22.64 1.73
N GLN A 94 25.09 -21.61 1.59
CA GLN A 94 24.71 -20.21 1.77
C GLN A 94 23.69 -19.75 0.72
N LEU A 95 23.87 -20.12 -0.54
CA LEU A 95 22.93 -19.79 -1.61
C LEU A 95 21.56 -20.42 -1.36
N THR A 96 21.50 -21.69 -0.96
CA THR A 96 20.25 -22.37 -0.59
C THR A 96 19.54 -21.66 0.58
N ARG A 97 20.30 -21.25 1.60
CA ARG A 97 19.74 -20.52 2.75
C ARG A 97 19.18 -19.15 2.35
N LYS A 98 19.92 -18.40 1.53
CA LYS A 98 19.48 -17.11 1.00
C LYS A 98 18.22 -17.28 0.16
N ALA A 99 18.17 -18.31 -0.69
CA ALA A 99 17.00 -18.64 -1.48
C ALA A 99 15.78 -18.94 -0.60
N ASN A 100 15.93 -19.72 0.48
CA ASN A 100 14.83 -20.00 1.41
C ASN A 100 14.33 -18.74 2.13
N ILE A 101 15.24 -17.86 2.57
CA ILE A 101 14.86 -16.57 3.17
C ILE A 101 14.10 -15.71 2.14
N ASP A 102 14.58 -15.65 0.90
CA ASP A 102 13.92 -14.91 -0.18
C ASP A 102 12.53 -15.48 -0.50
N ARG A 103 12.38 -16.81 -0.55
CA ARG A 103 11.09 -17.49 -0.73
C ARG A 103 10.13 -17.17 0.39
N ILE A 104 10.53 -17.29 1.65
CA ILE A 104 9.65 -16.98 2.79
C ILE A 104 9.23 -15.52 2.80
N ARG A 105 10.14 -14.58 2.51
CA ARG A 105 9.77 -13.16 2.44
C ARG A 105 8.76 -12.89 1.32
N CYS A 106 8.91 -13.56 0.18
CA CYS A 106 7.93 -13.51 -0.90
C CYS A 106 6.59 -14.15 -0.53
N ALA A 107 6.60 -15.31 0.10
CA ALA A 107 5.41 -15.97 0.62
C ALA A 107 4.65 -15.04 1.60
N ILE A 108 5.35 -14.44 2.57
CA ILE A 108 4.78 -13.45 3.50
C ILE A 108 4.16 -12.27 2.75
N ALA A 109 4.85 -11.73 1.74
CA ALA A 109 4.34 -10.62 0.95
C ALA A 109 3.04 -10.99 0.21
N SER A 110 3.01 -12.17 -0.43
CA SER A 110 1.82 -12.72 -1.10
C SER A 110 0.63 -12.84 -0.16
N HIS A 111 0.82 -13.42 1.03
CA HIS A 111 -0.25 -13.56 2.02
C HIS A 111 -0.75 -12.19 2.52
N LYS A 112 0.15 -11.23 2.76
CA LYS A 112 -0.23 -9.86 3.15
C LYS A 112 -1.04 -9.14 2.08
N ILE A 113 -0.67 -9.28 0.81
CA ILE A 113 -1.43 -8.72 -0.31
C ILE A 113 -2.83 -9.35 -0.32
N ALA A 114 -2.93 -10.68 -0.27
CA ALA A 114 -4.22 -11.37 -0.27
C ALA A 114 -5.14 -10.92 0.88
N VAL A 115 -4.62 -10.88 2.10
CA VAL A 115 -5.34 -10.38 3.29
C VAL A 115 -5.78 -8.93 3.11
N GLY A 116 -4.92 -8.06 2.58
CA GLY A 116 -5.25 -6.66 2.31
C GLY A 116 -6.37 -6.51 1.27
N HIS A 117 -6.35 -7.32 0.21
CA HIS A 117 -7.41 -7.33 -0.81
C HIS A 117 -8.75 -7.84 -0.25
N ILE A 118 -8.75 -8.88 0.60
CA ILE A 118 -9.97 -9.41 1.24
C ILE A 118 -10.56 -8.37 2.19
N ASN A 119 -9.74 -7.81 3.09
CA ASN A 119 -10.19 -6.80 4.07
C ASN A 119 -10.73 -5.52 3.43
N GLU A 120 -10.31 -5.22 2.19
CA GLU A 120 -10.82 -4.08 1.44
C GLU A 120 -12.14 -4.39 0.72
N ASN A 121 -12.42 -5.66 0.40
CA ASN A 121 -13.62 -6.08 -0.33
C ASN A 121 -14.76 -6.55 0.56
N TYR A 122 -14.48 -6.94 1.81
CA TYR A 122 -15.49 -7.51 2.70
C TYR A 122 -15.48 -6.86 4.07
N GLU A 123 -16.67 -6.66 4.58
CA GLU A 123 -16.94 -6.20 5.93
C GLU A 123 -17.88 -7.18 6.63
N VAL A 124 -17.81 -7.20 7.95
CA VAL A 124 -18.66 -8.05 8.78
C VAL A 124 -19.68 -7.18 9.48
N SER A 125 -20.96 -7.49 9.29
CA SER A 125 -22.07 -6.84 9.99
C SER A 125 -22.81 -7.82 10.89
N CYS A 126 -23.47 -7.31 11.93
CA CYS A 126 -24.40 -8.15 12.69
C CYS A 126 -25.65 -8.45 11.85
N SER A 127 -26.20 -9.67 11.98
CA SER A 127 -27.48 -10.04 11.35
C SER A 127 -28.69 -9.36 12.02
N ASN A 128 -28.54 -8.83 13.24
CA ASN A 128 -29.61 -8.13 13.95
C ASN A 128 -29.74 -6.69 13.44
N GLN A 129 -30.93 -6.34 12.91
CA GLN A 129 -31.22 -5.00 12.36
C GLN A 129 -31.10 -3.87 13.40
N GLY A 130 -31.25 -4.16 14.69
CA GLY A 130 -31.07 -3.19 15.77
C GLY A 130 -29.62 -2.97 16.21
N CYS A 131 -28.65 -3.72 15.65
CA CYS A 131 -27.25 -3.69 16.09
C CYS A 131 -26.34 -3.08 15.00
N SER A 132 -25.79 -1.89 15.26
CA SER A 132 -24.87 -1.17 14.37
C SER A 132 -23.42 -1.70 14.39
N PHE A 133 -23.22 -2.97 14.74
CA PHE A 133 -21.88 -3.56 14.78
C PHE A 133 -21.36 -3.80 13.35
N SER A 134 -20.23 -3.17 13.02
CA SER A 134 -19.43 -3.44 11.83
C SER A 134 -17.97 -3.64 12.21
N SER A 135 -17.30 -4.60 11.56
CA SER A 135 -15.89 -4.92 11.82
C SER A 135 -15.23 -5.58 10.61
N LYS A 136 -13.91 -5.81 10.70
CA LYS A 136 -13.15 -6.61 9.74
C LYS A 136 -13.33 -8.10 10.00
N LEU A 137 -12.95 -8.92 9.01
CA LEU A 137 -13.05 -10.39 9.08
C LEU A 137 -12.22 -11.01 10.22
N GLU A 138 -11.26 -10.30 10.79
CA GLU A 138 -10.48 -10.74 11.94
C GLU A 138 -11.34 -11.11 13.16
N VAL A 139 -12.59 -10.63 13.26
CA VAL A 139 -13.51 -11.01 14.35
C VAL A 139 -13.80 -12.52 14.34
N PHE A 140 -13.84 -13.16 13.17
CA PHE A 140 -14.03 -14.62 13.04
C PHE A 140 -12.87 -15.45 13.59
N LEU A 141 -11.72 -14.84 13.93
CA LEU A 141 -10.67 -15.54 14.70
C LEU A 141 -11.06 -15.78 16.16
N LYS A 142 -12.02 -15.01 16.68
CA LYS A 142 -12.42 -15.02 18.09
C LYS A 142 -13.82 -15.59 18.28
N THR A 143 -14.75 -15.24 17.40
CA THR A 143 -16.16 -15.62 17.55
C THR A 143 -16.93 -15.49 16.24
N ASP A 144 -17.88 -16.39 16.02
CA ASP A 144 -18.85 -16.34 14.92
C ASP A 144 -20.13 -15.57 15.30
N LYS A 145 -20.19 -15.06 16.53
CA LYS A 145 -21.31 -14.30 17.09
C LYS A 145 -20.93 -12.85 17.30
N CYS A 146 -21.91 -11.97 17.16
CA CYS A 146 -21.76 -10.55 17.41
C CYS A 146 -21.33 -10.31 18.86
N PRO A 147 -20.18 -9.66 19.11
CA PRO A 147 -19.71 -9.36 20.46
C PRO A 147 -20.66 -8.49 21.28
N ARG A 148 -21.60 -7.77 20.63
CA ARG A 148 -22.54 -6.88 21.30
C ARG A 148 -23.86 -7.56 21.69
N CYS A 149 -24.40 -8.42 20.82
CA CYS A 149 -25.76 -8.95 21.01
C CYS A 149 -25.89 -10.46 20.80
N GLY A 150 -24.81 -11.19 20.54
CA GLY A 150 -24.81 -12.65 20.44
C GLY A 150 -25.44 -13.26 19.17
N PHE A 151 -26.04 -12.43 18.30
CA PHE A 151 -26.56 -12.84 17.00
C PHE A 151 -25.45 -13.25 16.02
N PRO A 152 -25.73 -14.04 14.97
CA PRO A 152 -24.75 -14.37 13.96
C PRO A 152 -24.15 -13.12 13.27
N LEU A 153 -23.00 -13.32 12.65
CA LEU A 153 -22.31 -12.34 11.85
C LEU A 153 -22.50 -12.66 10.36
N ASN A 154 -22.81 -11.64 9.56
CA ASN A 154 -22.95 -11.74 8.11
C ASN A 154 -21.76 -11.06 7.43
N ILE A 155 -21.35 -11.59 6.28
CA ILE A 155 -20.36 -10.94 5.42
C ILE A 155 -21.07 -10.12 4.36
N ILE A 156 -20.69 -8.86 4.25
CA ILE A 156 -21.18 -7.94 3.23
C ILE A 156 -20.01 -7.55 2.33
N ARG A 157 -20.23 -7.57 1.01
CA ARG A 157 -19.28 -6.99 0.05
C ARG A 157 -19.31 -5.48 0.17
N ASN A 158 -18.14 -4.87 0.35
CA ASN A 158 -18.02 -3.42 0.36
C ASN A 158 -18.16 -2.90 -1.09
N PRO A 159 -19.24 -2.15 -1.42
CA PRO A 159 -19.42 -1.61 -2.78
C PRO A 159 -18.37 -0.56 -3.14
N LYS A 160 -17.74 0.06 -2.13
CA LYS A 160 -16.70 1.10 -2.24
C LYS A 160 -15.28 0.49 -2.27
N SER A 161 -15.15 -0.83 -2.43
CA SER A 161 -13.84 -1.49 -2.46
C SER A 161 -12.97 -0.97 -3.60
N VAL A 162 -11.69 -0.77 -3.29
CA VAL A 162 -10.71 -0.20 -4.22
C VAL A 162 -9.71 -1.22 -4.74
N SER A 163 -9.92 -2.50 -4.44
CA SER A 163 -8.97 -3.57 -4.72
C SER A 163 -9.57 -4.69 -5.58
N ARG A 164 -8.72 -5.27 -6.42
CA ARG A 164 -9.09 -6.34 -7.35
C ARG A 164 -8.93 -7.69 -6.69
N ILE A 165 -10.03 -8.35 -6.34
CA ILE A 165 -9.96 -9.64 -5.66
C ILE A 165 -9.47 -10.77 -6.57
N ASP A 166 -9.65 -10.63 -7.88
CA ASP A 166 -9.33 -11.68 -8.86
C ASP A 166 -7.84 -11.98 -8.98
N ILE A 167 -6.97 -11.08 -8.51
CA ILE A 167 -5.52 -11.28 -8.56
C ILE A 167 -5.04 -12.25 -7.47
N ILE A 168 -5.84 -12.48 -6.42
CA ILE A 168 -5.45 -13.22 -5.22
C ILE A 168 -4.95 -14.63 -5.56
N LYS A 169 -5.65 -15.34 -6.45
CA LYS A 169 -5.28 -16.69 -6.90
C LYS A 169 -3.98 -16.76 -7.72
N TYR A 170 -3.49 -15.63 -8.22
CA TYR A 170 -2.28 -15.59 -9.02
C TYR A 170 -1.02 -15.26 -8.21
N LEU A 171 -1.17 -14.98 -6.91
CA LEU A 171 -0.06 -14.66 -6.02
C LEU A 171 0.83 -15.88 -5.78
N PRO A 172 2.16 -15.70 -5.64
CA PRO A 172 3.10 -16.78 -5.33
C PRO A 172 3.10 -17.09 -3.82
N TYR A 173 2.13 -17.84 -3.32
CA TYR A 173 1.98 -18.14 -1.88
C TYR A 173 3.14 -18.95 -1.29
N SER A 174 3.77 -19.84 -2.06
CA SER A 174 4.98 -20.57 -1.66
C SER A 174 6.28 -19.80 -1.90
N GLY A 175 6.17 -18.55 -2.36
CA GLY A 175 7.33 -17.70 -2.65
C GLY A 175 8.18 -18.15 -3.84
N ASN A 176 7.68 -19.05 -4.69
CA ASN A 176 8.32 -19.55 -5.92
C ASN A 176 8.30 -18.53 -7.09
N TYR A 177 8.47 -17.24 -6.78
CA TYR A 177 8.33 -16.16 -7.74
C TYR A 177 9.33 -16.24 -8.90
N LEU A 178 10.55 -16.74 -8.66
CA LEU A 178 11.56 -16.92 -9.69
C LEU A 178 11.15 -18.02 -10.67
N ASP A 179 10.69 -19.16 -10.17
CA ASP A 179 10.26 -20.30 -10.99
C ASP A 179 9.04 -19.95 -11.85
N ILE A 180 8.16 -19.08 -11.34
CA ILE A 180 7.05 -18.55 -12.13
C ILE A 180 7.56 -17.59 -13.19
N ALA A 181 8.45 -16.66 -12.84
CA ALA A 181 8.96 -15.64 -13.75
C ALA A 181 9.80 -16.25 -14.90
N THR A 182 10.50 -17.36 -14.68
CA THR A 182 11.26 -18.05 -15.75
C THR A 182 10.34 -18.67 -16.79
N LYS A 183 9.14 -19.11 -16.40
CA LYS A 183 8.13 -19.70 -17.29
C LYS A 183 7.37 -18.68 -18.13
N PHE A 184 7.51 -17.39 -17.86
CA PHE A 184 6.88 -16.36 -18.67
C PHE A 184 7.41 -16.33 -20.10
N ASN A 185 6.51 -16.11 -21.06
CA ASN A 185 6.85 -15.82 -22.44
C ASN A 185 7.48 -14.42 -22.59
N SER A 186 7.91 -14.05 -23.80
CA SER A 186 8.59 -12.77 -24.08
C SER A 186 7.76 -11.55 -23.66
N HIS A 187 6.47 -11.52 -23.97
CA HIS A 187 5.58 -10.39 -23.67
C HIS A 187 5.26 -10.29 -22.17
N GLN A 188 5.05 -11.43 -21.52
CA GLN A 188 4.85 -11.52 -20.07
C GLN A 188 6.09 -11.07 -19.29
N ARG A 189 7.30 -11.46 -19.73
CA ARG A 189 8.56 -10.99 -19.12
C ARG A 189 8.75 -9.49 -19.27
N TRP A 190 8.36 -8.94 -20.42
CA TRP A 190 8.39 -7.49 -20.65
C TRP A 190 7.43 -6.77 -19.69
N ALA A 191 6.16 -7.21 -19.64
CA ALA A 191 5.16 -6.63 -18.74
C ALA A 191 5.59 -6.75 -17.26
N TYR A 192 6.09 -7.91 -16.85
CA TYR A 192 6.63 -8.13 -15.50
C TYR A 192 7.71 -7.11 -15.15
N SER A 193 8.69 -6.90 -16.04
CA SER A 193 9.80 -5.97 -15.83
C SER A 193 9.31 -4.52 -15.75
N GLU A 194 8.36 -4.15 -16.59
CA GLU A 194 7.81 -2.80 -16.63
C GLU A 194 6.94 -2.48 -15.41
N ILE A 195 6.16 -3.45 -14.92
CA ILE A 195 5.46 -3.33 -13.63
C ILE A 195 6.47 -3.14 -12.51
N LEU A 196 7.57 -3.93 -12.44
CA LEU A 196 8.58 -3.74 -11.40
C LEU A 196 9.19 -2.33 -11.43
N ARG A 197 9.39 -1.75 -12.62
CA ARG A 197 9.89 -0.38 -12.80
C ARG A 197 8.87 0.65 -12.30
N LEU A 198 7.59 0.45 -12.63
CA LEU A 198 6.46 1.27 -12.19
C LEU A 198 6.26 1.23 -10.66
N LEU A 199 6.33 0.06 -10.05
CA LEU A 199 6.17 -0.07 -8.60
C LEU A 199 7.40 0.42 -7.83
N LYS A 200 8.57 0.48 -8.49
CA LYS A 200 9.78 1.04 -7.91
C LYS A 200 9.72 2.57 -7.89
N LEU A 201 9.52 3.21 -9.05
CA LEU A 201 9.52 4.67 -9.24
C LEU A 201 10.42 5.43 -8.23
N GLU A 202 11.69 5.02 -8.21
CA GLU A 202 12.69 5.51 -7.25
C GLU A 202 13.00 6.98 -7.53
N GLU A 203 12.92 7.81 -6.49
CA GLU A 203 13.31 9.22 -6.57
C GLU A 203 14.71 9.48 -6.02
N ARG A 204 15.21 10.71 -6.24
CA ARG A 204 16.45 11.19 -5.62
C ARG A 204 16.34 11.09 -4.11
N ARG A 205 17.48 10.87 -3.45
CA ARG A 205 17.57 10.83 -1.98
C ARG A 205 17.04 12.13 -1.40
N VAL A 206 16.04 12.05 -0.54
CA VAL A 206 15.47 13.19 0.19
C VAL A 206 15.84 13.04 1.66
N LEU A 207 16.17 14.14 2.31
CA LEU A 207 16.30 14.19 3.77
C LEU A 207 14.93 13.90 4.39
N THR A 208 14.86 12.90 5.27
CA THR A 208 13.59 12.49 5.91
C THR A 208 13.57 12.76 7.39
N SER A 209 14.72 12.66 8.06
CA SER A 209 14.80 12.90 9.49
C SER A 209 16.22 13.25 9.91
N ALA A 210 16.38 13.94 11.03
CA ALA A 210 17.64 14.08 11.72
C ALA A 210 17.59 13.29 13.04
N SER A 211 18.67 12.60 13.39
CA SER A 211 18.91 12.18 14.76
C SER A 211 19.85 13.17 15.43
N ILE A 212 19.36 13.80 16.48
CA ILE A 212 20.04 14.88 17.19
C ILE A 212 20.43 14.37 18.57
N ILE A 213 21.66 14.62 18.97
CA ILE A 213 22.15 14.35 20.32
C ILE A 213 22.21 15.69 21.04
N LEU A 214 21.35 15.84 22.04
CA LEU A 214 21.25 17.01 22.90
C LEU A 214 22.03 16.76 24.18
N LYS A 215 22.71 17.79 24.67
CA LYS A 215 23.29 17.89 26.00
C LYS A 215 22.44 18.86 26.80
N MET A 216 21.82 18.39 27.87
CA MET A 216 20.97 19.20 28.76
C MET A 216 21.48 19.10 30.20
N VAL A 217 21.24 20.14 30.98
CA VAL A 217 21.48 20.12 32.43
C VAL A 217 20.12 19.99 33.12
N GLU A 218 19.84 18.83 33.70
CA GLU A 218 18.67 18.60 34.54
C GLU A 218 19.17 18.35 35.97
N ASN A 219 18.68 19.13 36.95
CA ASN A 219 19.02 18.99 38.37
C ASN A 219 20.53 18.95 38.64
N GLY A 220 21.31 19.81 37.96
CA GLY A 220 22.77 19.90 38.11
C GLY A 220 23.58 18.78 37.45
N LYS A 221 22.94 17.79 36.81
CA LYS A 221 23.62 16.72 36.06
C LYS A 221 23.48 16.90 34.55
N ILE A 222 24.57 16.67 33.84
CA ILE A 222 24.62 16.71 32.38
C ILE A 222 24.07 15.39 31.83
N ILE A 223 22.97 15.46 31.07
CA ILE A 223 22.32 14.32 30.44
C ILE A 223 22.42 14.46 28.92
N ARG A 224 22.73 13.34 28.25
CA ARG A 224 22.70 13.24 26.78
C ARG A 224 21.42 12.55 26.33
N LYS A 225 20.60 13.23 25.52
CA LYS A 225 19.35 12.67 24.98
C LYS A 225 19.43 12.60 23.46
N ARG A 226 19.13 11.43 22.89
CA ARG A 226 18.99 11.26 21.44
C ARG A 226 17.53 11.47 21.06
N VAL A 227 17.29 12.42 20.16
CA VAL A 227 15.97 12.76 19.63
C VAL A 227 15.96 12.52 18.13
N LYS A 228 14.89 11.94 17.61
CA LYS A 228 14.68 11.84 16.16
C LYS A 228 13.65 12.89 15.76
N VAL A 229 14.04 13.79 14.87
CA VAL A 229 13.18 14.83 14.31
C VAL A 229 12.85 14.46 12.87
N GLU A 230 11.57 14.33 12.54
CA GLU A 230 11.13 14.19 11.16
C GLU A 230 11.15 15.55 10.47
N LEU A 231 11.67 15.58 9.24
CA LEU A 231 11.93 16.82 8.51
C LEU A 231 11.03 16.90 7.29
N GLU A 232 10.32 18.01 7.14
CA GLU A 232 9.75 18.39 5.85
C GLU A 232 10.79 19.16 5.02
N ARG A 233 10.68 19.12 3.68
CA ARG A 233 11.70 19.66 2.74
C ARG A 233 12.06 21.15 2.98
N LYS A 234 11.28 21.90 3.74
CA LYS A 234 11.48 23.33 4.04
C LYS A 234 12.02 23.63 5.45
N ASP A 235 12.13 22.63 6.33
CA ASP A 235 12.37 22.84 7.76
C ASP A 235 13.85 22.87 8.17
N PHE A 236 14.79 22.91 7.21
CA PHE A 236 16.22 22.89 7.51
C PHE A 236 16.64 24.04 8.46
N ARG A 237 16.00 25.21 8.33
CA ARG A 237 16.24 26.39 9.17
C ARG A 237 15.49 26.35 10.52
N LEU A 238 14.43 25.55 10.62
CA LEU A 238 13.54 25.48 11.81
C LEU A 238 13.95 24.37 12.78
N CYS A 239 14.99 23.59 12.45
CA CYS A 239 15.36 22.43 13.26
C CYS A 239 15.87 22.84 14.64
N GLU A 240 16.60 23.95 14.74
CA GLU A 240 17.03 24.54 16.02
C GLU A 240 15.86 25.15 16.80
N GLU A 241 14.97 25.88 16.13
CA GLU A 241 13.78 26.47 16.74
C GLU A 241 12.85 25.41 17.34
N LYS A 242 12.58 24.32 16.61
CA LYS A 242 11.79 23.17 17.11
C LYS A 242 12.46 22.47 18.30
N ILE A 243 13.79 22.47 18.40
CA ILE A 243 14.50 21.89 19.55
C ILE A 243 14.36 22.79 20.77
N ILE A 244 14.44 24.11 20.59
CA ILE A 244 14.24 25.08 21.66
C ILE A 244 12.78 25.04 22.17
N GLU A 245 11.79 24.90 21.28
CA GLU A 245 10.38 24.70 21.66
C GLU A 245 10.17 23.44 22.52
N ILE A 246 10.80 22.32 22.16
CA ILE A 246 10.54 21.03 22.82
C ILE A 246 11.38 20.83 24.09
N PHE A 247 12.60 21.36 24.12
CA PHE A 247 13.59 21.07 25.18
C PHE A 247 14.05 22.30 25.96
N GLY A 248 13.56 23.50 25.62
CA GLY A 248 13.92 24.76 26.27
C GLY A 248 15.31 25.29 25.91
N GLN A 249 15.62 26.49 26.40
CA GLN A 249 16.87 27.20 26.09
C GLN A 249 18.16 26.52 26.64
N ASN A 250 18.03 25.57 27.57
CA ASN A 250 19.16 24.87 28.20
C ASN A 250 19.67 23.66 27.41
N ALA A 251 19.11 23.39 26.22
CA ALA A 251 19.51 22.29 25.37
C ALA A 251 20.58 22.72 24.36
N ARG A 252 21.79 22.14 24.44
CA ARG A 252 22.85 22.33 23.46
C ARG A 252 22.96 21.14 22.52
N ILE A 253 22.96 21.39 21.22
CA ILE A 253 23.15 20.35 20.20
C ILE A 253 24.63 19.95 20.15
N GLU A 254 24.93 18.69 20.45
CA GLU A 254 26.29 18.13 20.30
C GLU A 254 26.51 17.57 18.88
N LYS A 255 25.50 16.91 18.31
CA LYS A 255 25.62 16.26 17.00
C LYS A 255 24.28 16.13 16.29
N ILE A 256 24.29 16.41 14.98
CA ILE A 256 23.17 16.14 14.09
C ILE A 256 23.59 15.07 13.07
N THR A 257 22.86 13.96 13.02
CA THR A 257 23.01 12.92 11.98
C THR A 257 21.83 12.98 11.04
N TRP A 258 22.08 13.34 9.78
CA TRP A 258 21.04 13.44 8.77
C TRP A 258 20.73 12.08 8.14
N HIS A 259 19.47 11.69 8.15
CA HIS A 259 18.98 10.49 7.48
C HIS A 259 18.32 10.86 6.16
N LYS A 260 18.80 10.25 5.09
CA LYS A 260 18.23 10.38 3.75
C LYS A 260 17.54 9.09 3.37
N SER A 261 16.28 9.17 2.94
CA SER A 261 15.60 8.03 2.32
C SER A 261 15.56 8.21 0.81
N LYS A 262 15.46 7.09 0.09
CA LYS A 262 15.06 7.10 -1.31
C LYS A 262 13.58 6.73 -1.36
N PRO A 263 12.67 7.67 -1.69
CA PRO A 263 11.27 7.32 -1.83
C PRO A 263 11.10 6.34 -2.98
N ILE A 264 10.47 5.20 -2.70
CA ILE A 264 10.12 4.15 -3.64
C ILE A 264 8.61 3.96 -3.48
N LEU A 265 7.86 3.86 -4.58
CA LEU A 265 6.39 3.81 -4.52
C LEU A 265 5.90 2.65 -3.64
N ILE A 266 6.43 1.44 -3.87
CA ILE A 266 6.29 0.29 -2.97
C ILE A 266 7.67 -0.12 -2.50
N ASN A 267 7.98 0.10 -1.23
CA ASN A 267 9.34 -0.03 -0.70
C ASN A 267 9.80 -1.50 -0.65
N ASP A 268 8.88 -2.42 -0.35
CA ASP A 268 9.21 -3.85 -0.24
C ASP A 268 9.42 -4.48 -1.62
N LYS A 269 10.58 -5.13 -1.82
CA LYS A 269 10.93 -5.80 -3.08
C LYS A 269 9.99 -6.98 -3.38
N TYR A 270 9.66 -7.77 -2.37
CA TYR A 270 8.90 -9.00 -2.55
C TYR A 270 7.42 -8.70 -2.79
N VAL A 271 6.87 -7.64 -2.19
CA VAL A 271 5.54 -7.13 -2.55
C VAL A 271 5.50 -6.76 -4.03
N ARG A 272 6.51 -6.05 -4.54
CA ARG A 272 6.59 -5.70 -5.96
C ARG A 272 6.64 -6.92 -6.87
N GLN A 273 7.42 -7.93 -6.49
CA GLN A 273 7.51 -9.18 -7.25
C GLN A 273 6.18 -9.95 -7.25
N SER A 274 5.54 -10.10 -6.09
CA SER A 274 4.26 -10.80 -5.96
C SER A 274 3.16 -10.09 -6.73
N LEU A 275 3.05 -8.75 -6.65
CA LEU A 275 2.08 -7.97 -7.43
C LEU A 275 2.35 -8.11 -8.93
N ALA A 276 3.61 -7.94 -9.38
CA ALA A 276 3.94 -8.05 -10.80
C ALA A 276 3.56 -9.43 -11.37
N ILE A 277 3.83 -10.52 -10.65
CA ILE A 277 3.40 -11.86 -11.06
C ILE A 277 1.89 -11.98 -11.12
N ALA A 278 1.20 -11.51 -10.07
CA ALA A 278 -0.25 -11.65 -9.97
C ALA A 278 -0.98 -10.94 -11.12
N TYR A 279 -0.59 -9.71 -11.45
CA TYR A 279 -1.20 -8.97 -12.56
C TYR A 279 -0.87 -9.56 -13.93
N VAL A 280 0.36 -10.03 -14.16
CA VAL A 280 0.75 -10.67 -15.43
C VAL A 280 -0.07 -11.95 -15.65
N ARG A 281 -0.14 -12.83 -14.65
CA ARG A 281 -0.91 -14.08 -14.75
C ARG A 281 -2.41 -13.85 -14.79
N PHE A 282 -2.92 -12.84 -14.07
CA PHE A 282 -4.33 -12.45 -14.14
C PHE A 282 -4.72 -12.05 -15.56
N VAL A 283 -3.93 -11.17 -16.17
CA VAL A 283 -4.18 -10.73 -17.55
C VAL A 283 -4.03 -11.87 -18.54
N ASP A 284 -3.06 -12.76 -18.36
CA ASP A 284 -2.89 -13.92 -19.23
C ASP A 284 -4.15 -14.81 -19.27
N ALA A 285 -4.69 -15.11 -18.09
CA ALA A 285 -5.93 -15.88 -17.97
C ALA A 285 -7.15 -15.11 -18.48
N LEU A 286 -7.20 -13.80 -18.25
CA LEU A 286 -8.25 -12.92 -18.75
C LEU A 286 -8.26 -12.90 -20.29
N LEU A 287 -7.11 -12.64 -20.94
CA LEU A 287 -7.01 -12.59 -22.39
C LEU A 287 -7.32 -13.93 -23.03
N SER A 288 -6.89 -15.03 -22.40
CA SER A 288 -7.27 -16.39 -22.81
C SER A 288 -8.78 -16.61 -22.73
N LYS A 289 -9.45 -16.16 -21.68
CA LYS A 289 -10.92 -16.26 -21.53
C LYS A 289 -11.68 -15.53 -22.65
N TYR A 290 -11.14 -14.42 -23.15
CA TYR A 290 -11.77 -13.61 -24.20
C TYR A 290 -11.16 -13.86 -25.60
N ASN A 291 -10.30 -14.86 -25.77
CA ASN A 291 -9.63 -15.20 -27.03
C ASN A 291 -8.89 -14.01 -27.68
N ILE A 292 -8.30 -13.13 -26.88
CA ILE A 292 -7.54 -11.97 -27.36
C ILE A 292 -6.08 -12.36 -27.55
N THR A 293 -5.54 -12.24 -28.77
CA THR A 293 -4.18 -12.68 -29.12
C THR A 293 -3.19 -11.54 -29.38
N SER A 294 -3.62 -10.28 -29.27
CA SER A 294 -2.77 -9.12 -29.59
C SER A 294 -1.60 -8.97 -28.61
N GLU A 295 -0.38 -9.10 -29.12
CA GLU A 295 0.87 -8.95 -28.37
C GLU A 295 0.96 -7.62 -27.59
N ASP A 296 0.53 -6.51 -28.20
CA ASP A 296 0.56 -5.20 -27.55
C ASP A 296 -0.38 -5.12 -26.35
N ILE A 297 -1.53 -5.80 -26.43
CA ILE A 297 -2.47 -5.88 -25.30
C ILE A 297 -1.85 -6.71 -24.17
N TYR A 298 -1.22 -7.85 -24.47
CA TYR A 298 -0.51 -8.68 -23.48
C TYR A 298 0.57 -7.88 -22.73
N LYS A 299 1.27 -6.98 -23.43
CA LYS A 299 2.31 -6.13 -22.83
C LYS A 299 1.72 -5.01 -21.98
N LYS A 300 0.76 -4.25 -22.52
CA LYS A 300 0.26 -3.00 -21.92
C LYS A 300 -0.80 -3.22 -20.84
N LEU A 301 -1.71 -4.16 -21.04
CA LEU A 301 -2.86 -4.34 -20.14
C LEU A 301 -2.47 -4.62 -18.67
N PRO A 302 -1.48 -5.49 -18.35
CA PRO A 302 -1.06 -5.71 -16.96
C PRO A 302 -0.60 -4.43 -16.26
N ILE A 303 0.15 -3.59 -16.99
CA ILE A 303 0.69 -2.32 -16.50
C ILE A 303 -0.44 -1.31 -16.29
N TYR A 304 -1.37 -1.25 -17.23
CA TYR A 304 -2.54 -0.38 -17.13
C TYR A 304 -3.37 -0.71 -15.89
N LEU A 305 -3.69 -1.99 -15.67
CA LEU A 305 -4.53 -2.42 -14.55
C LEU A 305 -3.90 -2.14 -13.19
N ILE A 306 -2.62 -2.47 -12.99
CA ILE A 306 -1.97 -2.18 -11.71
C ILE A 306 -1.81 -0.67 -11.48
N SER A 307 -1.56 0.10 -12.53
CA SER A 307 -1.52 1.56 -12.45
C SER A 307 -2.89 2.13 -12.08
N TYR A 308 -3.96 1.60 -12.68
CA TYR A 308 -5.33 1.96 -12.38
C TYR A 308 -5.68 1.64 -10.93
N ASP A 309 -5.43 0.42 -10.45
CA ASP A 309 -5.80 0.01 -9.09
C ASP A 309 -4.99 0.79 -8.03
N LEU A 310 -3.72 1.11 -8.28
CA LEU A 310 -2.92 1.99 -7.41
C LEU A 310 -3.42 3.44 -7.43
N SER A 311 -3.78 3.94 -8.61
CA SER A 311 -4.34 5.27 -8.79
C SER A 311 -5.68 5.43 -8.07
N LEU A 312 -6.52 4.40 -8.17
CA LEU A 312 -7.78 4.29 -7.46
C LEU A 312 -7.57 4.30 -5.96
N PHE A 313 -6.63 3.51 -5.45
CA PHE A 313 -6.28 3.45 -4.04
C PHE A 313 -5.80 4.81 -3.50
N LEU A 314 -4.95 5.52 -4.25
CA LEU A 314 -4.50 6.87 -3.88
C LEU A 314 -5.63 7.90 -3.87
N LEU A 315 -6.58 7.77 -4.79
CA LEU A 315 -7.71 8.69 -4.89
C LEU A 315 -8.73 8.44 -3.77
N MET A 316 -9.05 7.16 -3.51
CA MET A 316 -10.12 6.69 -2.63
C MET A 316 -9.79 6.69 -1.15
N LYS A 317 -8.58 6.29 -0.80
CA LYS A 317 -8.15 6.27 0.60
C LYS A 317 -7.57 7.60 0.98
N THR A 318 -7.78 8.01 2.22
CA THR A 318 -7.09 9.13 2.85
C THR A 318 -5.64 8.77 3.15
N GLU A 319 -4.77 9.76 3.30
CA GLU A 319 -3.40 9.51 3.75
C GLU A 319 -3.33 8.67 5.04
N TYR A 320 -4.18 8.99 6.01
CA TYR A 320 -4.21 8.27 7.27
C TYR A 320 -4.51 6.78 7.05
N GLU A 321 -5.53 6.44 6.27
CA GLU A 321 -5.86 5.06 5.93
C GLU A 321 -4.72 4.37 5.19
N ARG A 322 -4.06 5.06 4.24
CA ARG A 322 -2.89 4.54 3.52
C ARG A 322 -1.69 4.29 4.43
N SER A 323 -1.57 5.00 5.55
CA SER A 323 -0.45 4.87 6.49
C SER A 323 -0.69 3.84 7.60
N THR A 324 -1.93 3.68 8.05
CA THR A 324 -2.28 2.87 9.22
C THR A 324 -2.84 1.51 8.88
N SER A 325 -3.52 1.36 7.74
CA SER A 325 -4.09 0.08 7.34
C SER A 325 -3.11 -0.72 6.47
N ILE A 326 -3.03 -2.04 6.71
CA ILE A 326 -2.44 -2.98 5.76
C ILE A 326 -3.46 -3.11 4.62
N GLY A 327 -3.47 -2.11 3.73
CA GLY A 327 -4.31 -2.09 2.55
C GLY A 327 -3.90 -3.16 1.51
N PRO A 328 -4.55 -3.19 0.34
CA PRO A 328 -4.24 -4.12 -0.75
C PRO A 328 -2.81 -3.99 -1.30
N PHE A 329 -2.14 -2.85 -1.04
CA PHE A 329 -0.78 -2.57 -1.47
C PHE A 329 0.16 -2.36 -0.25
N PRO A 330 0.63 -3.44 0.41
CA PRO A 330 1.51 -3.31 1.57
C PRO A 330 2.79 -2.55 1.25
N HIS A 331 3.28 -1.74 2.19
CA HIS A 331 4.51 -0.95 2.04
C HIS A 331 4.48 0.08 0.90
N MET A 332 3.30 0.42 0.38
CA MET A 332 3.12 1.59 -0.46
C MET A 332 3.33 2.86 0.38
N ILE A 333 3.98 3.87 -0.20
CA ILE A 333 4.14 5.16 0.47
C ILE A 333 2.78 5.87 0.59
N SER A 334 2.50 6.45 1.74
CA SER A 334 1.24 7.17 1.98
C SER A 334 1.11 8.44 1.13
N ARG A 335 2.23 9.09 0.79
CA ARG A 335 2.29 10.29 -0.05
C ARG A 335 3.34 10.17 -1.15
N PRO A 336 2.96 9.65 -2.32
CA PRO A 336 3.81 9.72 -3.51
C PRO A 336 4.04 11.16 -3.94
N SER A 337 5.22 11.44 -4.49
CA SER A 337 5.49 12.76 -5.07
C SER A 337 4.61 12.99 -6.31
N ILE A 338 4.38 14.25 -6.67
CA ILE A 338 3.70 14.60 -7.93
C ILE A 338 4.38 13.93 -9.14
N ASN A 339 5.71 13.82 -9.14
CA ASN A 339 6.44 13.17 -10.23
C ASN A 339 6.18 11.65 -10.27
N GLN A 340 6.10 10.99 -9.12
CA GLN A 340 5.69 9.58 -9.05
C GLN A 340 4.24 9.41 -9.52
N ILE A 341 3.32 10.30 -9.11
CA ILE A 341 1.92 10.29 -9.56
C ILE A 341 1.85 10.45 -11.08
N LYS A 342 2.57 11.42 -11.66
CA LYS A 342 2.61 11.66 -13.11
C LYS A 342 3.12 10.43 -13.87
N LYS A 343 4.18 9.79 -13.38
CA LYS A 343 4.73 8.58 -14.02
C LYS A 343 3.77 7.39 -13.89
N LEU A 344 3.18 7.19 -12.71
CA LEU A 344 2.18 6.16 -12.47
C LEU A 344 1.02 6.31 -13.46
N THR A 345 0.40 7.49 -13.48
CA THR A 345 -0.80 7.77 -14.27
C THR A 345 -0.56 7.96 -15.76
N SER A 346 0.70 8.03 -16.22
CA SER A 346 1.01 8.17 -17.65
C SER A 346 0.47 7.01 -18.49
N THR A 347 0.39 5.81 -17.91
CA THR A 347 -0.14 4.60 -18.55
C THR A 347 -1.65 4.65 -18.73
N LEU A 348 -2.36 5.46 -17.94
CA LEU A 348 -3.82 5.63 -18.05
C LEU A 348 -4.24 6.41 -19.30
N ARG A 349 -3.27 6.95 -20.06
CA ARG A 349 -3.50 7.66 -21.31
C ARG A 349 -3.56 6.75 -22.54
N TRP A 350 -3.30 5.44 -22.38
CA TRP A 350 -3.39 4.46 -23.46
C TRP A 350 -4.86 4.23 -23.82
N SER A 351 -5.36 5.00 -24.79
CA SER A 351 -6.77 5.02 -25.18
C SER A 351 -7.26 3.68 -25.72
N ASP A 352 -6.41 2.98 -26.47
CA ASP A 352 -6.60 1.60 -26.94
C ASP A 352 -6.93 0.66 -25.77
N ILE A 353 -6.09 0.66 -24.74
CA ILE A 353 -6.27 -0.21 -23.57
C ILE A 353 -7.46 0.25 -22.72
N ALA A 354 -7.65 1.56 -22.55
CA ALA A 354 -8.76 2.11 -21.77
C ALA A 354 -10.13 1.68 -22.34
N ILE A 355 -10.29 1.66 -23.67
CA ILE A 355 -11.51 1.20 -24.34
C ILE A 355 -11.73 -0.29 -24.07
N ILE A 356 -10.69 -1.12 -24.21
CA ILE A 356 -10.79 -2.57 -23.97
C ILE A 356 -11.24 -2.85 -22.54
N VAL A 357 -10.58 -2.23 -21.56
CA VAL A 357 -10.86 -2.44 -20.14
C VAL A 357 -12.27 -1.97 -19.77
N SER A 358 -12.76 -0.89 -20.41
CA SER A 358 -14.14 -0.41 -20.26
C SER A 358 -15.14 -1.41 -20.84
N ASN A 359 -14.90 -1.92 -22.05
CA ASN A 359 -15.79 -2.88 -22.71
C ASN A 359 -15.87 -4.21 -21.95
N LEU A 360 -14.77 -4.60 -21.29
CA LEU A 360 -14.73 -5.79 -20.44
C LEU A 360 -15.32 -5.55 -19.03
N GLY A 361 -15.72 -4.32 -18.68
CA GLY A 361 -16.27 -3.98 -17.36
C GLY A 361 -15.27 -4.10 -16.21
N ILE A 362 -13.96 -4.08 -16.49
CA ILE A 362 -12.89 -4.39 -15.52
C ILE A 362 -12.51 -3.17 -14.67
N CYS A 363 -12.63 -1.97 -15.23
CA CYS A 363 -12.44 -0.71 -14.53
C CYS A 363 -13.75 0.06 -14.51
N LYS A 364 -14.23 0.35 -13.30
CA LYS A 364 -15.51 1.00 -13.08
C LYS A 364 -15.53 2.47 -13.52
N TRP A 365 -14.40 3.18 -13.40
CA TRP A 365 -14.36 4.64 -13.53
C TRP A 365 -13.24 5.11 -14.45
N LYS A 366 -13.43 6.25 -15.11
CA LYS A 366 -12.36 6.90 -15.85
C LYS A 366 -11.53 7.77 -14.92
N LEU A 367 -10.33 7.32 -14.58
CA LEU A 367 -9.40 8.08 -13.73
C LEU A 367 -8.56 9.03 -14.59
N THR A 368 -8.36 10.25 -14.09
CA THR A 368 -7.49 11.24 -14.73
C THR A 368 -6.26 11.48 -13.87
N GLN A 369 -5.12 11.77 -14.49
CA GLN A 369 -3.92 12.18 -13.76
C GLN A 369 -4.18 13.43 -12.90
N GLN A 370 -5.01 14.35 -13.39
CA GLN A 370 -5.32 15.60 -12.69
C GLN A 370 -6.12 15.36 -11.41
N SER A 371 -7.07 14.41 -11.39
CA SER A 371 -7.85 14.14 -10.16
C SER A 371 -6.96 13.69 -9.00
N ILE A 372 -5.93 12.88 -9.27
CA ILE A 372 -4.99 12.40 -8.25
C ILE A 372 -4.03 13.50 -7.81
N VAL A 373 -3.58 14.36 -8.73
CA VAL A 373 -2.76 15.52 -8.38
C VAL A 373 -3.55 16.51 -7.51
N LEU A 374 -4.81 16.78 -7.84
CA LEU A 374 -5.68 17.63 -7.02
C LEU A 374 -5.98 17.00 -5.66
N LYS A 375 -6.16 15.68 -5.60
CA LYS A 375 -6.29 14.94 -4.34
C LYS A 375 -5.07 15.16 -3.44
N GLU A 376 -3.86 15.10 -3.99
CA GLU A 376 -2.62 15.35 -3.24
C GLU A 376 -2.52 16.80 -2.76
N ALA A 377 -2.87 17.76 -3.61
CA ALA A 377 -2.90 19.18 -3.24
C ALA A 377 -3.91 19.43 -2.12
N MET A 378 -5.11 18.86 -2.22
CA MET A 378 -6.15 18.91 -1.20
C MET A 378 -5.66 18.33 0.13
N GLU A 379 -5.07 17.13 0.13
CA GLU A 379 -4.56 16.50 1.35
C GLU A 379 -3.41 17.30 2.01
N LYS A 380 -2.69 18.15 1.26
CA LYS A 380 -1.71 19.08 1.82
C LYS A 380 -2.38 20.28 2.48
N LEU A 381 -3.40 20.86 1.83
CA LEU A 381 -4.17 21.98 2.38
C LEU A 381 -4.84 21.61 3.70
N LEU A 382 -5.20 20.33 3.87
CA LEU A 382 -5.89 19.80 5.05
C LEU A 382 -4.99 19.46 6.24
N ARG A 383 -3.66 19.59 6.10
CA ARG A 383 -2.73 19.33 7.19
C ARG A 383 -2.95 20.34 8.32
N GLY A 384 -3.34 19.85 9.50
CA GLY A 384 -3.55 20.67 10.69
C GLY A 384 -5.02 21.04 10.97
N SER A 385 -5.96 20.66 10.09
CA SER A 385 -7.38 21.01 10.19
C SER A 385 -8.31 19.78 10.17
N ASN A 386 -7.91 18.69 10.85
CA ASN A 386 -8.67 17.43 10.87
C ASN A 386 -10.10 17.55 11.42
N SER A 387 -10.42 18.63 12.14
CA SER A 387 -11.74 18.89 12.73
C SER A 387 -12.69 19.72 11.86
N ILE A 388 -12.24 20.30 10.74
CA ILE A 388 -12.97 21.42 10.09
C ILE A 388 -13.75 20.96 8.85
N PHE A 389 -13.33 19.89 8.18
CA PHE A 389 -14.03 19.30 7.03
C PHE A 389 -15.20 18.38 7.43
N GLY A 390 -15.83 18.59 8.60
CA GLY A 390 -16.74 17.66 9.28
C GLY A 390 -17.42 16.61 8.40
N VAL A 391 -17.23 15.32 8.69
CA VAL A 391 -17.85 14.12 8.06
C VAL A 391 -18.33 14.31 6.60
N ILE A 392 -17.45 14.66 5.65
CA ILE A 392 -17.74 14.42 4.23
C ILE A 392 -17.22 13.02 3.87
N PRO A 393 -18.07 12.14 3.29
CA PRO A 393 -17.61 10.85 2.78
C PRO A 393 -16.48 11.03 1.76
N SER A 394 -15.46 10.17 1.84
CA SER A 394 -14.34 10.19 0.88
C SER A 394 -14.83 10.06 -0.57
N THR A 395 -15.89 9.28 -0.80
CA THR A 395 -16.58 9.12 -2.08
C THR A 395 -17.13 10.42 -2.65
N ALA A 396 -17.80 11.25 -1.83
CA ALA A 396 -18.33 12.54 -2.26
C ALA A 396 -17.20 13.54 -2.63
N MET A 397 -16.10 13.54 -1.87
CA MET A 397 -14.92 14.33 -2.21
C MET A 397 -14.31 13.95 -3.55
N ILE A 398 -14.30 12.66 -3.87
CA ILE A 398 -13.69 12.14 -5.10
C ILE A 398 -14.59 12.39 -6.30
N ALA A 399 -15.89 12.16 -6.13
CA ALA A 399 -16.89 12.58 -7.09
C ALA A 399 -16.69 14.06 -7.47
N ALA A 400 -16.56 14.94 -6.48
CA ALA A 400 -16.26 16.36 -6.72
C ALA A 400 -14.96 16.58 -7.52
N LEU A 401 -13.86 15.91 -7.16
CA LEU A 401 -12.59 16.02 -7.89
C LEU A 401 -12.68 15.50 -9.33
N ILE A 402 -13.43 14.43 -9.58
CA ILE A 402 -13.63 13.88 -10.92
C ILE A 402 -14.53 14.80 -11.75
N TYR A 403 -15.60 15.34 -11.17
CA TYR A 403 -16.44 16.34 -11.81
C TYR A 403 -15.60 17.55 -12.29
N LEU A 404 -14.72 18.08 -11.42
CA LEU A 404 -13.84 19.19 -11.78
C LEU A 404 -12.86 18.83 -12.91
N THR A 405 -12.33 17.61 -12.93
CA THR A 405 -11.25 17.22 -13.86
C THR A 405 -11.69 16.46 -15.11
N SER A 406 -12.98 16.24 -15.29
CA SER A 406 -13.55 15.52 -16.43
C SER A 406 -14.67 16.30 -17.10
N ASN A 407 -15.14 15.80 -18.25
CA ASN A 407 -16.27 16.38 -18.99
C ASN A 407 -17.61 15.77 -18.54
N LEU A 408 -17.65 15.11 -17.39
CA LEU A 408 -18.85 14.45 -16.87
C LEU A 408 -19.75 15.47 -16.17
N SER A 409 -21.07 15.28 -16.29
CA SER A 409 -22.06 16.04 -15.53
C SER A 409 -22.12 15.57 -14.07
N LEU A 410 -22.69 16.39 -13.18
CA LEU A 410 -22.94 16.02 -11.78
C LEU A 410 -23.81 14.77 -11.65
N SER A 411 -24.81 14.59 -12.52
CA SER A 411 -25.66 13.39 -12.54
C SER A 411 -24.84 12.12 -12.82
N HIS A 412 -24.01 12.13 -13.87
CA HIS A 412 -23.16 10.99 -14.20
C HIS A 412 -22.20 10.65 -13.05
N VAL A 413 -21.60 11.66 -12.41
CA VAL A 413 -20.69 11.45 -11.30
C VAL A 413 -21.43 10.92 -10.05
N SER A 414 -22.62 11.44 -9.77
CA SER A 414 -23.52 10.94 -8.71
C SER A 414 -23.79 9.46 -8.87
N ASP A 415 -24.21 9.04 -10.07
CA ASP A 415 -24.50 7.65 -10.39
C ASP A 415 -23.25 6.77 -10.30
N MET A 416 -22.11 7.25 -10.81
CA MET A 416 -20.83 6.51 -10.78
C MET A 416 -20.35 6.19 -9.37
N PHE A 417 -20.57 7.09 -8.41
CA PHE A 417 -20.10 6.94 -7.03
C PHE A 417 -21.18 6.49 -6.05
N ASN A 418 -22.43 6.37 -6.51
CA ASN A 418 -23.60 6.13 -5.67
C ASN A 418 -23.67 7.14 -4.50
N GLU A 419 -23.51 8.42 -4.84
CA GLU A 419 -23.49 9.53 -3.88
C GLU A 419 -24.47 10.61 -4.32
N SER A 420 -25.24 11.18 -3.39
CA SER A 420 -26.21 12.21 -3.73
C SER A 420 -25.55 13.47 -4.31
N ILE A 421 -26.18 14.08 -5.32
CA ILE A 421 -25.73 15.35 -5.90
C ILE A 421 -25.53 16.42 -4.81
N ALA A 422 -26.40 16.47 -3.80
CA ALA A 422 -26.29 17.39 -2.67
C ALA A 422 -24.98 17.20 -1.88
N MET A 423 -24.55 15.96 -1.66
CA MET A 423 -23.26 15.68 -0.99
C MET A 423 -22.07 16.07 -1.86
N ILE A 424 -22.16 15.88 -3.18
CA ILE A 424 -21.11 16.29 -4.12
C ILE A 424 -20.99 17.81 -4.16
N ILE A 425 -22.12 18.52 -4.20
CA ILE A 425 -22.19 19.98 -4.11
C ILE A 425 -21.56 20.47 -2.81
N ASN A 426 -21.92 19.89 -1.66
CA ASN A 426 -21.32 20.22 -0.37
C ASN A 426 -19.78 20.01 -0.38
N ALA A 427 -19.30 18.90 -0.96
CA ALA A 427 -17.87 18.65 -1.13
C ALA A 427 -17.17 19.73 -1.98
N LEU A 428 -17.77 20.13 -3.11
CA LEU A 428 -17.27 21.21 -3.96
C LEU A 428 -17.22 22.55 -3.23
N THR A 429 -18.27 22.89 -2.49
CA THR A 429 -18.30 24.16 -1.75
C THR A 429 -17.21 24.22 -0.69
N ARG A 430 -16.96 23.10 0.00
CA ARG A 430 -15.84 23.05 0.96
C ARG A 430 -14.50 23.19 0.25
N LEU A 431 -14.28 22.47 -0.85
CA LEU A 431 -13.06 22.64 -1.66
C LEU A 431 -12.82 24.11 -2.04
N LYS A 432 -13.88 24.86 -2.40
CA LYS A 432 -13.83 26.31 -2.65
C LYS A 432 -13.35 27.09 -1.41
N ILE A 433 -13.98 26.87 -0.25
CA ILE A 433 -13.63 27.52 1.03
C ILE A 433 -12.15 27.32 1.39
N TYR A 434 -11.59 26.12 1.16
CA TYR A 434 -10.19 25.83 1.48
C TYR A 434 -9.21 26.26 0.39
N GLY A 435 -9.67 26.98 -0.64
CA GLY A 435 -8.82 27.60 -1.65
C GLY A 435 -8.21 26.61 -2.64
N ILE A 436 -8.94 25.53 -2.99
CA ILE A 436 -8.49 24.61 -4.05
C ILE A 436 -8.30 25.33 -5.39
N GLU A 437 -8.97 26.47 -5.60
CA GLU A 437 -8.93 27.30 -6.81
C GLU A 437 -7.52 27.65 -7.27
N LYS A 438 -6.56 27.77 -6.33
CA LYS A 438 -5.14 28.03 -6.63
C LYS A 438 -4.48 26.92 -7.46
N TYR A 439 -5.09 25.74 -7.50
CA TYR A 439 -4.59 24.55 -8.19
C TYR A 439 -5.44 24.19 -9.42
N LEU A 440 -6.49 24.96 -9.73
CA LEU A 440 -7.42 24.73 -10.83
C LEU A 440 -7.07 25.56 -12.06
N THR A 441 -7.37 25.02 -13.25
CA THR A 441 -7.37 25.78 -14.51
C THR A 441 -8.61 26.69 -14.60
N GLU A 442 -8.64 27.65 -15.52
CA GLU A 442 -9.79 28.55 -15.69
C GLU A 442 -11.11 27.82 -16.01
N GLU A 443 -11.06 26.76 -16.83
CA GLU A 443 -12.21 25.90 -17.11
C GLU A 443 -12.71 25.16 -15.85
N GLN A 444 -11.80 24.78 -14.96
CA GLN A 444 -12.17 24.09 -13.72
C GLN A 444 -12.74 25.06 -12.69
N LYS A 445 -12.22 26.29 -12.65
CA LYS A 445 -12.76 27.37 -11.83
C LYS A 445 -14.18 27.72 -12.27
N SER A 446 -14.46 27.78 -13.57
CA SER A 446 -15.82 28.02 -14.05
C SER A 446 -16.78 26.91 -13.61
N LYS A 447 -16.38 25.63 -13.67
CA LYS A 447 -17.16 24.50 -13.11
C LYS A 447 -17.39 24.60 -11.61
N LEU A 448 -16.41 25.11 -10.85
CA LEU A 448 -16.53 25.32 -9.40
C LEU A 448 -17.43 26.50 -9.06
N ASN A 449 -17.44 27.55 -9.89
CA ASN A 449 -18.24 28.77 -9.66
C ASN A 449 -19.74 28.58 -9.91
N ILE A 450 -20.15 27.51 -10.61
CA ILE A 450 -21.56 27.11 -10.75
C ILE A 450 -22.15 26.63 -9.41
N VAL A 451 -21.29 26.27 -8.44
CA VAL A 451 -21.71 25.80 -7.13
C VAL A 451 -22.09 27.01 -6.25
N PRO A 452 -23.27 26.99 -5.59
CA PRO A 452 -23.69 28.08 -4.73
C PRO A 452 -22.62 28.43 -3.70
N GLU A 453 -22.40 29.72 -3.48
CA GLU A 453 -21.56 30.17 -2.37
C GLU A 453 -22.19 29.71 -1.06
N ALA A 454 -21.56 28.77 -0.33
CA ALA A 454 -21.96 28.53 1.05
C ALA A 454 -21.40 29.67 1.89
N GLU A 455 -22.16 30.74 1.95
CA GLU A 455 -22.14 31.59 3.12
C GLU A 455 -22.59 30.72 4.31
N SER A 456 -21.65 30.23 5.12
CA SER A 456 -22.02 29.51 6.34
C SER A 456 -22.96 30.40 7.16
N GLU A 457 -24.02 29.85 7.77
CA GLU A 457 -24.91 30.67 8.59
C GLU A 457 -24.16 31.43 9.69
N LYS A 458 -23.07 30.86 10.21
CA LYS A 458 -22.17 31.55 11.15
C LYS A 458 -21.44 32.75 10.52
N ALA A 459 -21.05 32.66 9.25
CA ALA A 459 -20.45 33.76 8.50
C ALA A 459 -21.47 34.85 8.18
N LYS A 460 -22.72 34.47 7.82
CA LYS A 460 -23.85 35.42 7.70
C LYS A 460 -24.12 36.13 9.03
N LEU A 461 -24.16 35.38 10.13
CA LEU A 461 -24.41 35.93 11.47
C LEU A 461 -23.27 36.85 11.94
N PHE A 462 -22.02 36.52 11.58
CA PHE A 462 -20.84 37.32 11.88
C PHE A 462 -20.81 38.64 11.08
N LEU A 463 -21.10 38.58 9.77
CA LEU A 463 -21.21 39.77 8.91
C LEU A 463 -22.39 40.66 9.32
N LYS A 464 -23.52 40.06 9.70
CA LYS A 464 -24.69 40.80 10.21
C LYS A 464 -24.40 41.50 11.54
N LYS A 465 -23.59 40.90 12.42
CA LYS A 465 -23.10 41.55 13.65
C LYS A 465 -22.11 42.68 13.39
N LEU A 466 -21.29 42.59 12.34
CA LEU A 466 -20.37 43.67 11.93
C LEU A 466 -21.12 44.87 11.33
N MET A 467 -22.16 44.62 10.54
CA MET A 467 -22.97 45.67 9.87
C MET A 467 -23.99 46.35 10.81
N CYS A 468 -24.35 45.74 11.94
CA CYS A 468 -25.22 46.36 12.96
C CYS A 468 -24.45 47.21 13.98
N ASN A 469 -23.11 47.18 13.95
CA ASN A 469 -22.24 47.94 14.87
C ASN A 469 -21.48 49.08 14.17
N SER A 470 -21.88 49.43 12.94
CA SER A 470 -21.35 50.55 12.15
C SER A 470 -22.38 51.66 12.00
#